data_AF-A0A482VA61-F1
#
_entry.id   AF-A0A482VA61-F1
#
_cell.length_a   1.000
_cell.length_b   1.000
_cell.length_c   1.000
_cell.angle_alpha   90.00
_cell.angle_beta   90.00
_cell.angle_gamma   90.00
#
_symmetry.space_group_name_H-M   'P 1'
#
loop_
_entity.id
_entity.type
_entity.pdbx_description
1 polymer ?
#
loop_
_entity_poly.entity_id
_entity_poly.type
_entity_poly.pdbx_seq_one_letter_code
_entity_poly.pdbx_strand_id
1 'polypeptide(L)'
;MNKTELEGTAHLLDELDKKLMVLLRDGRTLIGYLRSVDQFANLVLHRTIERIHVGKEYGDIPRGVFIVRGENVVLLGEIDADKEAELPLTEVSVDEILDAQRQEQESKQEQQKLVSKALKERGLHLMPDLTHDDMF
;
A
#
# COMPACT_ATOMS: atom_id res chain seq x y z
N MET A 1 7.90 13.63 32.65
CA MET A 1 8.90 12.61 32.30
C MET A 1 9.36 12.90 30.88
N ASN A 2 10.65 13.07 30.64
CA ASN A 2 11.17 13.21 29.28
C ASN A 2 10.91 11.89 28.54
N LYS A 3 10.12 11.95 27.45
CA LYS A 3 9.96 10.81 26.55
C LYS A 3 11.33 10.62 25.87
N THR A 4 11.99 9.51 26.14
CA THR A 4 13.21 9.14 25.39
C THR A 4 12.79 8.95 23.94
N GLU A 5 13.30 9.77 23.02
CA GLU A 5 13.03 9.60 21.59
C GLU A 5 13.62 8.27 21.14
N LEU A 6 12.74 7.40 20.61
CA LEU A 6 13.13 6.12 20.05
C LEU A 6 13.53 6.34 18.58
N GLU A 7 14.72 5.86 18.21
CA GLU A 7 15.27 6.01 16.85
C GLU A 7 15.02 4.77 15.99
N GLY A 8 14.88 4.98 14.68
CA GLY A 8 14.71 3.90 13.70
C GLY A 8 13.47 3.04 13.98
N THR A 9 13.63 1.72 13.88
CA THR A 9 12.53 0.76 14.08
C THR A 9 11.95 0.80 15.50
N ALA A 10 12.70 1.30 16.49
CA ALA A 10 12.20 1.42 17.85
C ALA A 10 11.01 2.41 17.94
N HIS A 11 10.90 3.35 17.01
CA HIS A 11 9.76 4.25 16.91
C HIS A 11 8.43 3.51 16.66
N LEU A 12 8.47 2.35 16.00
CA LEU A 12 7.27 1.54 15.74
C LEU A 12 6.66 0.96 17.02
N LEU A 13 7.38 0.96 18.15
CA LEU A 13 6.82 0.59 19.45
C LEU A 13 5.79 1.61 19.94
N ASP A 14 5.96 2.89 19.60
CA ASP A 14 4.98 3.94 19.91
C ASP A 14 3.70 3.80 19.06
N GLU A 15 3.76 3.02 17.98
CA GLU A 15 2.65 2.79 17.04
C GLU A 15 1.84 1.53 17.37
N LEU A 16 2.18 0.81 18.45
CA LEU A 16 1.44 -0.37 18.89
C LEU A 16 -0.01 -0.03 19.26
N ASP A 17 -0.90 -0.96 18.93
CA ASP A 17 -2.36 -0.91 19.13
C ASP A 17 -3.09 0.22 18.38
N LYS A 18 -2.39 1.01 17.57
CA LYS A 18 -3.00 2.01 16.69
C LYS A 18 -3.43 1.42 15.34
N LYS A 19 -4.38 2.10 14.68
CA LYS A 19 -4.83 1.77 13.33
C LYS A 19 -3.86 2.40 12.32
N LEU A 20 -3.15 1.57 11.56
CA LEU A 20 -2.14 2.01 10.60
C LEU A 20 -2.57 1.65 9.18
N MET A 21 -2.19 2.52 8.24
CA MET A 21 -2.09 2.21 6.81
C MET A 21 -0.66 1.76 6.52
N VAL A 22 -0.49 0.67 5.77
CA VAL A 22 0.79 0.11 5.35
C VAL A 22 0.77 -0.05 3.84
N LEU A 23 1.70 0.60 3.14
CA LEU A 23 1.92 0.43 1.71
C LEU A 23 2.99 -0.65 1.50
N LEU A 24 2.64 -1.66 0.72
CA LEU A 24 3.49 -2.81 0.45
C LEU A 24 4.23 -2.70 -0.86
N ARG A 25 5.25 -3.55 -0.95
CA ARG A 25 6.10 -3.71 -2.12
C ARG A 25 5.45 -4.32 -3.36
N ASP A 26 4.17 -4.62 -3.34
CA ASP A 26 3.40 -5.01 -4.53
C ASP A 26 2.32 -3.96 -4.86
N GLY A 27 2.43 -2.76 -4.28
CA GLY A 27 1.46 -1.68 -4.46
C GLY A 27 0.17 -1.86 -3.64
N ARG A 28 0.05 -2.93 -2.84
CA ARG A 28 -1.13 -3.15 -2.01
C ARG A 28 -1.13 -2.22 -0.80
N THR A 29 -2.31 -1.72 -0.45
CA THR A 29 -2.53 -0.93 0.76
C THR A 29 -3.25 -1.77 1.79
N LEU A 30 -2.59 -2.05 2.92
CA LEU A 30 -3.20 -2.72 4.07
C LEU A 30 -3.57 -1.70 5.13
N ILE A 31 -4.72 -1.88 5.76
CA ILE A 31 -5.16 -1.07 6.89
C ILE A 31 -5.54 -2.00 8.03
N GLY A 32 -4.95 -1.82 9.22
CA GLY A 32 -5.23 -2.68 10.36
C GLY A 32 -4.61 -2.17 11.66
N TYR A 33 -4.82 -2.88 12.75
CA TYR A 33 -4.23 -2.54 14.05
C TYR A 33 -2.88 -3.23 14.21
N LEU A 34 -1.81 -2.46 14.47
CA LEU A 34 -0.49 -3.02 14.73
C LEU A 34 -0.47 -3.70 16.10
N ARG A 35 -0.10 -4.99 16.14
CA ARG A 35 -0.05 -5.78 17.38
C ARG A 35 1.35 -6.20 17.80
N SER A 36 2.24 -6.33 16.84
CA SER A 36 3.63 -6.68 17.10
C SER A 36 4.51 -6.17 15.98
N VAL A 37 5.73 -5.83 16.36
CA VAL A 37 6.81 -5.44 15.46
C VAL A 37 8.12 -6.02 15.96
N ASP A 38 9.06 -6.28 15.07
CA ASP A 38 10.45 -6.62 15.43
C ASP A 38 11.44 -5.60 14.87
N GLN A 39 12.74 -5.78 15.16
CA GLN A 39 13.79 -4.85 14.71
C GLN A 39 13.97 -4.76 13.18
N PHE A 40 13.43 -5.73 12.43
CA PHE A 40 13.46 -5.75 10.97
C PHE A 40 12.18 -5.18 10.36
N ALA A 41 11.30 -4.58 11.18
CA ALA A 41 9.99 -4.07 10.79
C ALA A 41 9.04 -5.17 10.26
N ASN A 42 9.20 -6.43 10.66
CA ASN A 42 8.15 -7.43 10.44
C ASN A 42 6.92 -7.06 11.27
N LEU A 43 5.75 -6.99 10.64
CA LEU A 43 4.52 -6.48 11.27
C LEU A 43 3.50 -7.60 11.46
N VAL A 44 2.82 -7.59 12.60
CA VAL A 44 1.57 -8.35 12.80
C VAL A 44 0.41 -7.36 12.88
N LEU A 45 -0.47 -7.41 11.89
CA LEU A 45 -1.68 -6.60 11.83
C LEU A 45 -2.91 -7.45 12.19
N HIS A 46 -3.84 -6.87 12.94
CA HIS A 46 -5.12 -7.48 13.30
C HIS A 46 -6.29 -6.64 12.78
N ARG A 47 -7.41 -7.31 12.45
CA ARG A 47 -8.57 -6.71 11.74
C ARG A 47 -8.13 -5.98 10.48
N THR A 48 -7.20 -6.60 9.77
CA THR A 48 -6.62 -6.06 8.55
C THR A 48 -7.65 -6.12 7.43
N ILE A 49 -7.77 -5.02 6.71
CA ILE A 49 -8.37 -4.94 5.38
C ILE A 49 -7.27 -4.67 4.37
N GLU A 50 -7.51 -5.03 3.13
CA GLU A 50 -6.78 -4.53 1.98
C GLU A 50 -7.67 -3.56 1.23
N ARG A 51 -7.22 -2.32 1.11
CA ARG A 51 -7.95 -1.25 0.41
C ARG A 51 -7.38 -1.09 -0.99
N ILE A 52 -8.24 -1.20 -1.99
CA ILE A 52 -7.90 -0.93 -3.38
C ILE A 52 -8.44 0.44 -3.75
N HIS A 53 -7.62 1.28 -4.37
CA HIS A 53 -8.01 2.61 -4.84
C HIS A 53 -7.96 2.65 -6.37
N VAL A 54 -9.04 3.11 -7.00
CA VAL A 54 -9.12 3.33 -8.45
C VAL A 54 -9.80 4.68 -8.70
N GLY A 55 -9.04 5.67 -9.17
CA GLY A 55 -9.56 7.02 -9.37
C GLY A 55 -10.09 7.66 -8.09
N LYS A 56 -11.42 7.84 -7.99
CA LYS A 56 -12.11 8.39 -6.81
C LYS A 56 -12.88 7.32 -6.01
N GLU A 57 -12.72 6.06 -6.38
CA GLU A 57 -13.40 4.93 -5.76
C GLU A 57 -12.41 4.12 -4.93
N TYR A 58 -12.92 3.47 -3.89
CA TYR A 58 -12.16 2.49 -3.12
C TYR A 58 -13.03 1.31 -2.71
N GLY A 59 -12.41 0.17 -2.45
CA GLY A 59 -13.09 -0.99 -1.88
C GLY A 59 -12.19 -1.77 -0.92
N ASP A 60 -12.81 -2.31 0.12
CA ASP A 60 -12.12 -2.94 1.25
C ASP A 60 -12.34 -4.46 1.26
N ILE A 61 -11.24 -5.21 1.21
CA ILE A 61 -11.23 -6.68 1.25
C ILE A 61 -10.79 -7.14 2.65
N PRO A 62 -11.62 -7.87 3.41
CA PRO A 62 -11.23 -8.35 4.73
C PRO A 62 -10.12 -9.40 4.65
N ARG A 63 -9.05 -9.19 5.43
CA ARG A 63 -7.89 -10.10 5.52
C ARG A 63 -7.69 -10.72 6.92
N GLY A 64 -8.24 -10.10 7.98
CA GLY A 64 -8.21 -10.66 9.33
C GLY A 64 -6.87 -10.43 10.04
N VAL A 65 -6.13 -11.48 10.35
CA VAL A 65 -4.75 -11.37 10.88
C VAL A 65 -3.78 -11.49 9.72
N PHE A 66 -2.86 -10.54 9.60
CA PHE A 66 -1.90 -10.50 8.51
C PHE A 66 -0.48 -10.31 9.06
N ILE A 67 0.46 -11.14 8.59
CA ILE A 67 1.87 -11.03 8.93
C ILE A 67 2.59 -10.48 7.70
N VAL A 68 3.21 -9.31 7.84
CA VAL A 68 3.97 -8.65 6.79
C VAL A 68 5.45 -8.82 7.07
N ARG A 69 6.20 -9.29 6.08
CA ARG A 69 7.66 -9.31 6.17
C ARG A 69 8.21 -7.91 5.94
N GLY A 70 9.09 -7.46 6.83
CA GLY A 70 9.48 -6.06 6.96
C GLY A 70 10.19 -5.49 5.76
N GLU A 71 10.90 -6.32 4.98
CA GLU A 71 11.42 -5.83 3.72
C GLU A 71 10.29 -5.34 2.81
N ASN A 72 9.14 -6.01 2.76
CA ASN A 72 8.06 -5.66 1.84
C ASN A 72 7.27 -4.41 2.25
N VAL A 73 7.65 -3.76 3.34
CA VAL A 73 7.04 -2.50 3.79
C VAL A 73 7.74 -1.35 3.08
N VAL A 74 6.96 -0.52 2.38
CA VAL A 74 7.44 0.70 1.74
C VAL A 74 7.34 1.86 2.73
N LEU A 75 6.14 2.04 3.27
CA LEU A 75 5.84 3.02 4.31
C LEU A 75 4.66 2.56 5.15
N LEU A 76 4.52 3.16 6.33
CA LEU A 76 3.35 3.01 7.19
C LEU A 76 3.07 4.33 7.91
N GLY A 77 1.80 4.53 8.28
CA GLY A 77 1.38 5.72 9.02
C GLY A 77 0.06 5.50 9.75
N GLU A 78 -0.08 6.15 10.91
CA GLU A 78 -1.32 6.16 11.67
C GLU A 78 -2.46 6.80 10.86
N ILE A 79 -3.63 6.15 10.89
CA ILE A 79 -4.83 6.69 10.27
C ILE A 79 -5.60 7.52 11.30
N ASP A 80 -5.79 8.79 10.96
CA ASP A 80 -6.68 9.71 11.65
C ASP A 80 -8.12 9.48 11.16
N ALA A 81 -8.99 9.01 12.05
CA ALA A 81 -10.36 8.64 11.73
C ALA A 81 -11.23 9.84 11.29
N ASP A 82 -10.95 11.03 11.85
CA ASP A 82 -11.72 12.24 11.50
C ASP A 82 -11.37 12.67 10.08
N LYS A 83 -10.08 12.64 9.72
CA LYS A 83 -9.64 12.93 8.35
C LYS A 83 -10.08 11.88 7.35
N GLU A 84 -10.10 10.60 7.74
CA GLU A 84 -10.56 9.51 6.88
C GLU A 84 -12.03 9.72 6.45
N ALA A 85 -12.87 10.21 7.35
CA ALA A 85 -14.29 10.47 7.07
C ALA A 85 -14.53 11.67 6.12
N GLU A 86 -13.58 12.59 6.01
CA GLU A 86 -13.66 13.78 5.15
C GLU A 86 -13.12 13.54 3.73
N LEU A 87 -12.55 12.36 3.45
CA LEU A 87 -11.97 12.07 2.14
C LEU A 87 -13.04 12.06 1.04
N PRO A 88 -12.81 12.72 -0.11
CA PRO A 88 -13.74 12.75 -1.23
C PRO A 88 -13.67 11.45 -2.07
N LEU A 89 -13.74 10.30 -1.40
CA LEU A 89 -13.67 8.97 -1.99
C LEU A 89 -15.02 8.25 -1.83
N THR A 90 -15.39 7.46 -2.84
CA THR A 90 -16.62 6.66 -2.84
C THR A 90 -16.31 5.20 -2.56
N GLU A 91 -16.91 4.63 -1.53
CA GLU A 91 -16.80 3.19 -1.26
C GLU A 91 -17.67 2.42 -2.26
N VAL A 92 -17.09 1.42 -2.91
CA VAL A 92 -17.78 0.51 -3.85
C VAL A 92 -17.60 -0.94 -3.40
N SER A 93 -18.36 -1.85 -3.99
CA SER A 93 -18.24 -3.27 -3.65
C SER A 93 -16.88 -3.86 -4.06
N VAL A 94 -16.51 -4.98 -3.43
CA VAL A 94 -15.27 -5.70 -3.76
C VAL A 94 -15.25 -6.13 -5.22
N ASP A 95 -16.37 -6.58 -5.78
CA ASP A 95 -16.43 -7.00 -7.17
C ASP A 95 -16.23 -5.82 -8.12
N GLU A 96 -16.90 -4.68 -7.85
CA GLU A 96 -16.76 -3.46 -8.65
C GLU A 96 -15.34 -2.90 -8.63
N ILE A 97 -14.69 -2.82 -7.45
CA ILE A 97 -13.33 -2.27 -7.37
C ILE A 97 -12.30 -3.18 -8.05
N LEU A 98 -12.49 -4.51 -7.99
CA LEU A 98 -11.59 -5.47 -8.63
C LEU A 98 -11.70 -5.39 -10.16
N ASP A 99 -12.91 -5.22 -10.69
CA ASP A 99 -13.10 -5.01 -12.12
C ASP A 99 -12.55 -3.65 -12.58
N ALA A 100 -12.75 -2.58 -11.80
CA ALA A 100 -12.16 -1.27 -12.07
C ALA A 100 -10.62 -1.31 -12.06
N GLN A 101 -10.04 -2.02 -11.09
CA GLN A 101 -8.59 -2.19 -10.99
C GLN A 101 -8.03 -2.96 -12.19
N ARG A 102 -8.71 -4.03 -12.63
CA ARG A 102 -8.31 -4.80 -13.81
C ARG A 102 -8.27 -3.92 -15.07
N GLN A 103 -9.32 -3.13 -15.29
CA GLN A 103 -9.39 -2.22 -16.43
C GLN A 103 -8.28 -1.16 -16.39
N GLU A 104 -7.99 -0.59 -15.22
CA GLU A 104 -6.91 0.39 -15.08
C GLU A 104 -5.53 -0.22 -15.34
N GLN A 105 -5.28 -1.44 -14.85
CA GLN A 105 -4.03 -2.16 -15.08
C GLN A 105 -3.83 -2.50 -16.56
N GLU A 106 -4.87 -2.98 -17.24
CA GLU A 106 -4.83 -3.27 -18.68
C GLU A 106 -4.51 -2.00 -19.48
N SER A 107 -5.19 -0.88 -19.19
CA SER A 107 -4.94 0.40 -19.85
C SER A 107 -3.51 0.92 -19.61
N LYS A 108 -3.02 0.87 -18.36
CA LYS A 108 -1.65 1.26 -18.00
C LYS A 108 -0.62 0.41 -18.74
N GLN A 109 -0.83 -0.91 -18.81
CA GLN A 109 0.06 -1.83 -19.53
C GLN A 109 0.10 -1.54 -21.03
N GLU A 110 -1.04 -1.27 -21.66
CA GLU A 110 -1.11 -0.88 -23.07
C GLU A 110 -0.37 0.43 -23.33
N GLN A 111 -0.61 1.45 -22.51
CA GLN A 111 0.08 2.74 -22.62
C GLN A 111 1.59 2.59 -22.40
N GLN A 112 2.02 1.79 -21.44
CA GLN A 112 3.43 1.54 -21.16
C GLN A 112 4.12 0.80 -22.32
N LYS A 113 3.43 -0.15 -22.97
CA LYS A 113 3.93 -0.81 -24.19
C LYS A 113 4.13 0.19 -25.34
N LEU A 114 3.18 1.10 -25.54
CA LEU A 114 3.28 2.14 -26.57
C LEU A 114 4.44 3.09 -26.30
N VAL A 115 4.56 3.59 -25.06
CA VAL A 115 5.66 4.48 -24.64
C VAL A 115 7.01 3.78 -24.78
N SER A 116 7.13 2.54 -24.30
CA SER A 116 8.36 1.75 -24.39
C SER A 116 8.79 1.53 -25.85
N LYS A 117 7.84 1.23 -26.74
CA LYS A 117 8.11 1.10 -28.18
C LYS A 117 8.63 2.42 -28.78
N ALA A 118 7.96 3.54 -28.50
CA ALA A 118 8.35 4.85 -29.00
C ALA A 118 9.74 5.31 -28.49
N LEU A 119 10.08 5.00 -27.24
CA LEU A 119 11.39 5.28 -26.67
C LEU A 119 12.48 4.43 -27.32
N LYS A 120 12.20 3.14 -27.52
CA LYS A 120 13.13 2.21 -28.18
C LYS A 120 13.46 2.64 -29.61
N GLU A 121 12.47 3.14 -30.37
CA GLU A 121 12.68 3.71 -31.71
C GLU A 121 13.59 4.94 -31.70
N ARG A 122 13.69 5.64 -30.57
CA ARG A 122 14.59 6.79 -30.36
C ARG A 122 15.95 6.42 -29.75
N GLY A 123 16.25 5.13 -29.63
CA GLY A 123 17.50 4.64 -29.04
C GLY A 123 17.57 4.75 -27.51
N LEU A 124 16.44 5.05 -26.85
CA LEU A 124 16.35 5.06 -25.40
C LEU A 124 15.84 3.69 -24.94
N HIS A 125 16.65 2.98 -24.17
CA HIS A 125 16.21 1.75 -23.52
C HIS A 125 15.64 2.11 -22.14
N LEU A 126 14.32 1.99 -22.00
CA LEU A 126 13.75 1.90 -20.66
C LEU A 126 14.14 0.52 -20.13
N MET A 127 15.04 0.46 -19.14
CA MET A 127 15.18 -0.75 -18.33
C MET A 127 13.82 -0.92 -17.64
N PRO A 128 13.14 -2.06 -17.81
CA PRO A 128 12.03 -2.39 -16.93
C PRO A 128 12.65 -2.75 -15.58
N ASP A 129 13.12 -1.74 -14.83
CA ASP A 129 13.56 -1.94 -13.44
C ASP A 129 12.37 -1.98 -12.46
N LEU A 130 11.18 -2.21 -13.01
CA LEU A 130 10.02 -2.64 -12.27
C LEU A 130 10.05 -4.16 -12.35
N THR A 131 10.78 -4.79 -11.44
CA THR A 131 10.40 -6.16 -11.09
C THR A 131 8.91 -6.14 -10.73
N HIS A 132 8.18 -7.24 -10.93
CA HIS A 132 6.77 -7.32 -10.51
C HIS A 132 6.57 -6.97 -9.01
N ASP A 133 7.69 -6.93 -8.28
CA ASP A 133 7.84 -6.70 -6.86
C ASP A 133 8.16 -5.23 -6.50
N ASP A 134 8.11 -4.28 -7.45
CA ASP A 134 8.25 -2.83 -7.18
C ASP A 134 7.21 -1.97 -7.93
N MET A 135 5.99 -1.86 -7.39
CA MET A 135 4.84 -1.18 -8.02
C MET A 135 4.29 0.08 -7.28
N PHE A 136 5.10 0.77 -6.47
CA PHE A 136 4.72 1.96 -5.65
C PHE A 136 5.25 3.26 -6.22
#